data_AF-A0A6L7JLE1-F1
#
_entry.id   AF-A0A6L7JLE1-F1
#
_cell.length_a   1.000
_cell.length_b   1.000
_cell.length_c   1.000
_cell.angle_alpha   90.00
_cell.angle_beta   90.00
_cell.angle_gamma   90.00
#
_symmetry.space_group_name_H-M   'P 1'
#
loop_
_entity.id
_entity.type
_entity.pdbx_description
1 polymer ?
#
loop_
_entity_poly.entity_id
_entity_poly.type
_entity_poly.pdbx_seq_one_letter_code
_entity_poly.pdbx_strand_id
1 'polypeptide(L)'
;MSADAPLAKELAGPLRPRPYLLAKEVPQLMAQPLVRGRHLPLRQFVKDWYAPLANRAEMVVDPLGPDVALGDAVRIATVVHALCDLESMAVPSWVYDYRFEDDEMLIEQVPWHSTLGDSERRDAPSACQWHRCWFGTGFFEVLGVHVG
;
A
#
# COMPACT_ATOMS: atom_id res chain seq x y z
N MET A 1 15.44 -46.08 -2.36
CA MET A 1 15.27 -45.33 -3.62
C MET A 1 14.46 -44.10 -3.28
N SER A 2 15.12 -42.95 -3.12
CA SER A 2 14.50 -41.70 -2.71
C SER A 2 13.85 -41.03 -3.92
N ALA A 3 12.56 -40.72 -3.83
CA ALA A 3 11.86 -39.90 -4.80
C ALA A 3 11.62 -38.53 -4.15
N ASP A 4 12.63 -37.66 -4.19
CA ASP A 4 12.49 -36.27 -3.77
C ASP A 4 12.09 -35.40 -4.98
N ALA A 5 10.84 -34.96 -4.92
CA ALA A 5 10.25 -33.71 -5.41
C ALA A 5 10.58 -33.18 -6.83
N PRO A 6 9.52 -32.74 -7.53
CA PRO A 6 9.56 -31.49 -8.27
C PRO A 6 8.41 -30.57 -7.81
N LEU A 7 8.33 -30.23 -6.52
CA LEU A 7 7.36 -29.24 -6.02
C LEU A 7 7.93 -27.81 -5.95
N ALA A 8 9.26 -27.65 -6.09
CA ALA A 8 9.94 -26.38 -5.84
C ALA A 8 9.93 -25.39 -7.02
N LYS A 9 9.47 -25.81 -8.21
CA LYS A 9 9.61 -24.99 -9.43
C LYS A 9 8.43 -24.06 -9.73
N GLU A 10 7.31 -24.20 -9.01
CA GLU A 10 6.07 -23.47 -9.31
C GLU A 10 5.79 -22.26 -8.39
N LEU A 11 6.64 -22.01 -7.38
CA LEU A 11 6.42 -20.92 -6.40
C LEU A 11 7.30 -19.68 -6.63
N ALA A 12 8.23 -19.74 -7.58
CA ALA A 12 9.07 -18.60 -7.91
C ALA A 12 8.34 -17.69 -8.90
N GLY A 13 7.55 -16.75 -8.35
CA GLY A 13 7.17 -15.55 -9.10
C GLY A 13 8.42 -14.87 -9.68
N PRO A 14 8.28 -14.03 -10.71
CA PRO A 14 9.42 -13.38 -11.35
C PRO A 14 10.32 -12.72 -10.29
N LEU A 15 11.62 -13.03 -10.34
CA LEU A 15 12.62 -12.43 -9.46
C LEU A 15 12.56 -10.91 -9.64
N ARG A 16 12.16 -10.21 -8.58
CA ARG A 16 12.15 -8.74 -8.60
C ARG A 16 13.59 -8.25 -8.74
N PRO A 17 13.87 -7.26 -9.59
CA PRO A 17 15.21 -6.68 -9.72
C PRO A 17 15.62 -5.91 -8.45
N ARG A 18 14.65 -5.55 -7.61
CA ARG A 18 14.83 -4.85 -6.33
C ARG A 18 14.19 -5.62 -5.18
N PRO A 19 14.67 -5.44 -3.93
CA PRO A 19 14.08 -6.07 -2.75
C PRO A 19 12.79 -5.39 -2.26
N TYR A 20 12.29 -4.37 -2.98
CA TYR A 20 11.08 -3.61 -2.63
C TYR A 20 10.23 -3.28 -3.88
N LEU A 21 8.93 -3.07 -3.67
CA LEU A 21 7.99 -2.54 -4.67
C LEU A 21 8.11 -1.02 -4.83
N LEU A 22 7.99 -0.52 -6.05
CA LEU A 22 7.74 0.89 -6.32
C LEU A 22 6.24 1.18 -6.29
N ALA A 23 5.85 2.39 -5.89
CA ALA A 23 4.46 2.84 -5.87
C ALA A 23 3.80 2.68 -7.25
N LYS A 24 4.52 3.02 -8.33
CA LYS A 24 4.06 2.87 -9.72
C LYS A 24 3.77 1.42 -10.14
N GLU A 25 4.30 0.42 -9.42
CA GLU A 25 4.11 -1.00 -9.71
C GLU A 25 2.89 -1.59 -8.99
N VAL A 26 2.45 -0.94 -7.91
CA VAL A 26 1.32 -1.40 -7.07
C VAL A 26 0.02 -1.54 -7.87
N PRO A 27 -0.39 -0.59 -8.75
CA PRO A 27 -1.64 -0.72 -9.49
C PRO A 27 -1.74 -2.00 -10.32
N GLN A 28 -0.66 -2.35 -11.03
CA GLN A 28 -0.63 -3.54 -11.87
C GLN A 28 -0.81 -4.82 -11.04
N LEU A 29 -0.27 -4.85 -9.82
CA LEU A 29 -0.44 -5.98 -8.91
C LEU A 29 -1.84 -6.04 -8.30
N MET A 30 -2.45 -4.88 -8.03
CA MET A 30 -3.84 -4.79 -7.52
C MET A 30 -4.86 -5.20 -8.58
N ALA A 31 -4.56 -4.98 -9.86
CA ALA A 31 -5.42 -5.36 -10.98
C ALA A 31 -5.45 -6.88 -11.24
N GLN A 32 -4.49 -7.65 -10.70
CA GLN A 32 -4.48 -9.10 -10.87
C GLN A 32 -5.58 -9.74 -10.02
N PRO A 33 -6.31 -10.74 -10.54
CA PRO A 33 -7.27 -11.49 -9.76
C PRO A 33 -6.53 -12.35 -8.72
N LEU A 34 -6.29 -11.79 -7.54
CA LEU A 34 -5.63 -12.46 -6.44
C LEU A 34 -6.67 -13.16 -5.55
N VAL A 35 -6.48 -14.46 -5.31
CA VAL A 35 -7.26 -15.27 -4.35
C VAL A 35 -7.21 -14.67 -2.93
N ARG A 36 -6.15 -13.91 -2.62
CA ARG A 36 -5.86 -13.40 -1.28
C ARG A 36 -6.24 -11.93 -1.03
N GLY A 37 -6.94 -11.28 -1.96
CA GLY A 37 -7.53 -9.94 -1.78
C GLY A 37 -6.79 -8.80 -2.48
N ARG A 38 -7.58 -7.87 -3.06
CA ARG A 38 -7.13 -6.76 -3.94
C ARG A 38 -6.05 -5.87 -3.34
N HIS A 39 -6.11 -5.56 -2.04
CA HIS A 39 -5.22 -4.59 -1.39
C HIS A 39 -3.93 -5.20 -0.80
N LEU A 40 -3.67 -6.49 -1.00
CA LEU A 40 -2.42 -7.11 -0.53
C LEU A 40 -1.15 -6.47 -1.10
N PRO A 41 -1.07 -6.08 -2.38
CA PRO A 41 0.11 -5.40 -2.90
C PRO A 41 0.42 -4.09 -2.17
N LEU A 42 -0.61 -3.36 -1.73
CA LEU A 42 -0.44 -2.13 -0.94
C LEU A 42 0.11 -2.43 0.46
N ARG A 43 -0.34 -3.50 1.11
CA ARG A 43 0.25 -3.97 2.37
C ARG A 43 1.69 -4.46 2.19
N GLN A 44 2.00 -5.12 1.08
CA GLN A 44 3.37 -5.54 0.76
C GLN A 44 4.27 -4.32 0.51
N PHE A 45 3.76 -3.27 -0.15
CA PHE A 45 4.49 -2.01 -0.33
C PHE A 45 4.84 -1.37 1.01
N VAL A 46 3.89 -1.27 1.95
CA VAL A 46 4.14 -0.80 3.33
C VAL A 46 5.17 -1.69 4.05
N LYS A 47 5.08 -3.01 3.90
CA LYS A 47 6.08 -3.92 4.48
C LYS A 47 7.47 -3.69 3.90
N ASP A 48 7.57 -3.51 2.58
CA ASP A 48 8.82 -3.27 1.89
C ASP A 48 9.41 -1.91 2.29
N TRP A 49 8.59 -0.91 2.64
CA TRP A 49 9.03 0.42 3.11
C TRP A 49 9.88 0.35 4.38
N TYR A 50 9.56 -0.57 5.28
CA TYR A 50 10.30 -0.78 6.53
C TYR A 50 11.41 -1.84 6.42
N ALA A 51 11.65 -2.40 5.23
CA ALA A 51 12.70 -3.39 5.03
C ALA A 51 14.11 -2.74 5.07
N PRO A 52 15.15 -3.43 5.57
CA PRO A 52 16.50 -2.85 5.69
C PRO A 52 17.15 -2.36 4.39
N LEU A 53 16.72 -2.89 3.25
CA LEU A 53 17.25 -2.57 1.92
C LEU A 53 16.34 -1.62 1.13
N ALA A 54 15.34 -1.02 1.78
CA ALA A 54 14.41 -0.10 1.14
C ALA A 54 15.09 1.21 0.74
N ASN A 55 14.99 1.58 -0.54
CA ASN A 55 15.29 2.94 -0.98
C ASN A 55 13.96 3.72 -1.07
N ARG A 56 13.56 4.33 0.04
CA ARG A 56 12.23 4.97 0.17
C ARG A 56 12.00 6.10 -0.82
N ALA A 57 13.04 6.87 -1.15
CA ALA A 57 12.95 7.92 -2.16
C ALA A 57 12.64 7.33 -3.55
N GLU A 58 13.35 6.27 -3.93
CA GLU A 58 13.10 5.56 -5.20
C GLU A 58 11.72 4.89 -5.23
N MET A 59 11.25 4.35 -4.10
CA MET A 59 9.93 3.72 -4.00
C MET A 59 8.77 4.63 -4.40
N VAL A 60 8.91 5.96 -4.29
CA VAL A 60 7.80 6.91 -4.46
C VAL A 60 8.04 8.00 -5.50
N VAL A 61 9.25 8.09 -6.07
CA VAL A 61 9.62 9.21 -6.96
C VAL A 61 8.76 9.30 -8.21
N ASP A 62 8.44 8.15 -8.82
CA ASP A 62 7.74 8.12 -10.09
C ASP A 62 6.21 8.20 -9.92
N PRO A 63 5.51 8.98 -10.75
CA PRO A 63 4.06 9.03 -10.74
C PRO A 63 3.43 7.70 -11.19
N LEU A 64 2.16 7.52 -10.83
CA LEU A 64 1.34 6.42 -11.32
C LEU A 64 1.09 6.56 -12.84
N GLY A 65 0.89 5.41 -13.51
CA GLY A 65 0.54 5.40 -14.92
C GLY A 65 -0.85 6.01 -15.21
N PRO A 66 -1.11 6.47 -16.44
CA PRO A 66 -2.36 7.15 -16.79
C PRO A 66 -3.59 6.23 -16.76
N ASP A 67 -3.41 4.92 -16.87
CA ASP A 67 -4.49 3.94 -16.95
C ASP A 67 -4.91 3.37 -15.58
N VAL A 68 -4.41 3.95 -14.49
CA VAL A 68 -4.74 3.49 -13.13
C VAL A 68 -6.16 3.95 -12.78
N ALA A 69 -7.00 3.01 -12.35
CA ALA A 69 -8.33 3.34 -11.84
C ALA A 69 -8.23 4.35 -10.68
N LEU A 70 -9.02 5.43 -10.75
CA LEU A 70 -8.95 6.53 -9.76
C LEU A 70 -9.01 6.03 -8.31
N GLY A 71 -9.88 5.06 -8.03
CA GLY A 71 -10.01 4.49 -6.69
C GLY A 71 -8.76 3.78 -6.17
N ASP A 72 -7.97 3.15 -7.04
CA ASP A 72 -6.69 2.58 -6.64
C ASP A 72 -5.63 3.68 -6.52
N ALA A 73 -5.62 4.65 -7.43
CA ALA A 73 -4.67 5.76 -7.43
C ALA A 73 -4.75 6.58 -6.13
N VAL A 74 -5.96 6.93 -5.69
CA VAL A 74 -6.18 7.68 -4.43
C VAL A 74 -5.71 6.86 -3.23
N ARG A 75 -6.03 5.57 -3.17
CA ARG A 75 -5.61 4.68 -2.06
C ARG A 75 -4.08 4.56 -1.98
N ILE A 76 -3.41 4.42 -3.12
CA ILE A 76 -1.94 4.37 -3.19
C ILE A 76 -1.33 5.72 -2.79
N ALA A 77 -1.83 6.83 -3.35
CA ALA A 77 -1.37 8.18 -3.04
C ALA A 77 -1.51 8.49 -1.54
N THR A 78 -2.63 8.12 -0.92
CA THR A 78 -2.88 8.35 0.51
C THR A 78 -1.86 7.60 1.38
N VAL A 79 -1.55 6.35 1.04
CA VAL A 79 -0.53 5.56 1.76
C VAL A 79 0.86 6.16 1.57
N VAL A 80 1.22 6.58 0.36
CA VAL A 80 2.51 7.24 0.09
C VAL A 80 2.64 8.53 0.90
N HIS A 81 1.62 9.39 0.89
CA HIS A 81 1.60 10.62 1.68
C HIS A 81 1.81 10.33 3.17
N ALA A 82 1.04 9.40 3.73
CA ALA A 82 1.14 9.05 5.14
C ALA A 82 2.51 8.48 5.53
N LEU A 83 3.12 7.63 4.68
CA LEU A 83 4.47 7.10 4.93
C LEU A 83 5.54 8.20 4.87
N CYS A 84 5.41 9.14 3.92
CA CYS A 84 6.30 10.29 3.83
C CYS A 84 6.17 11.20 5.07
N ASP A 85 4.95 11.49 5.52
CA ASP A 85 4.69 12.27 6.75
C ASP A 85 5.35 11.60 7.97
N LEU A 86 5.17 10.28 8.14
CA LEU A 86 5.74 9.52 9.26
C LEU A 86 7.26 9.58 9.32
N GLU A 87 7.95 9.60 8.17
CA GLU A 87 9.41 9.69 8.10
C GLU A 87 9.94 11.12 7.87
N SER A 88 9.07 12.14 7.95
CA SER A 88 9.42 13.54 7.64
C SER A 88 10.10 13.71 6.27
N MET A 89 9.71 12.88 5.30
CA MET A 89 10.17 12.93 3.92
C MET A 89 9.29 13.87 3.10
N ALA A 90 9.86 14.51 2.08
CA ALA A 90 9.09 15.30 1.13
C ALA A 90 8.09 14.40 0.38
N VAL A 91 6.82 14.77 0.42
CA VAL A 91 5.76 14.10 -0.34
C VAL A 91 5.91 14.44 -1.83
N PRO A 92 5.99 13.45 -2.74
CA PRO A 92 6.06 13.71 -4.18
C PRO A 92 4.83 14.50 -4.68
N SER A 93 5.03 15.45 -5.59
CA SER A 93 3.93 16.34 -6.04
C SER A 93 2.76 15.59 -6.67
N TRP A 94 3.02 14.49 -7.37
CA TRP A 94 1.98 13.66 -8.02
C TRP A 94 0.95 13.11 -7.04
N VAL A 95 1.32 12.95 -5.76
CA VAL A 95 0.43 12.43 -4.72
C VAL A 95 -0.80 13.34 -4.58
N TYR A 96 -0.60 14.66 -4.63
CA TYR A 96 -1.66 15.63 -4.41
C TYR A 96 -2.68 15.71 -5.55
N ASP A 97 -2.43 15.07 -6.69
CA ASP A 97 -3.35 15.01 -7.83
C ASP A 97 -4.52 14.04 -7.60
N TYR A 98 -4.45 13.18 -6.58
CA TYR A 98 -5.42 12.12 -6.34
C TYR A 98 -6.22 12.35 -5.06
N ARG A 99 -7.54 12.50 -5.17
CA ARG A 99 -8.44 12.69 -4.02
C ARG A 99 -9.83 12.15 -4.36
N PHE A 100 -10.53 11.55 -3.39
CA PHE A 100 -11.94 11.19 -3.57
C PHE A 100 -12.87 12.40 -3.48
N GLU A 101 -13.97 12.32 -4.23
CA GLU A 101 -15.06 13.30 -4.13
C GLU A 101 -15.84 13.18 -2.84
N ASP A 102 -15.86 11.99 -2.22
CA ASP A 102 -16.51 11.68 -0.95
C ASP A 102 -15.58 10.90 -0.02
N ASP A 103 -15.92 10.81 1.26
CA ASP A 103 -15.09 10.06 2.20
C ASP A 103 -15.25 8.55 2.00
N GLU A 104 -14.13 7.87 1.76
CA GLU A 104 -14.07 6.44 1.52
C GLU A 104 -13.11 5.75 2.48
N MET A 105 -13.38 4.48 2.78
CA MET A 105 -12.40 3.62 3.48
C MET A 105 -11.36 3.09 2.49
N LEU A 106 -10.11 2.99 2.93
CA LEU A 106 -9.04 2.37 2.14
C LEU A 106 -9.38 0.92 1.78
N ILE A 107 -9.90 0.17 2.75
CA ILE A 107 -10.40 -1.19 2.56
C ILE A 107 -11.91 -1.11 2.39
N GLU A 108 -12.41 -1.40 1.19
CA GLU A 108 -13.84 -1.32 0.85
C GLU A 108 -14.73 -2.20 1.75
N GLN A 109 -14.18 -3.29 2.29
CA GLN A 109 -14.90 -4.19 3.19
C GLN A 109 -15.09 -3.64 4.60
N VAL A 110 -14.45 -2.51 4.95
CA VAL A 110 -14.67 -1.81 6.23
C VAL A 110 -15.82 -0.82 6.04
N PRO A 111 -17.02 -1.05 6.63
CA PRO A 111 -18.14 -0.14 6.44
C PRO A 111 -17.89 1.17 7.18
N TRP A 112 -18.23 2.28 6.53
CA TRP A 112 -18.05 3.62 7.09
C TRP A 112 -18.74 3.80 8.45
N HIS A 113 -20.03 3.44 8.54
CA HIS A 113 -20.84 3.53 9.75
C HIS A 113 -20.77 2.24 10.60
N SER A 114 -19.56 1.80 10.93
CA SER A 114 -19.33 0.65 11.81
C SER A 114 -18.35 1.01 12.93
N THR A 115 -18.38 0.25 14.03
CA THR A 115 -17.39 0.38 15.11
C THR A 115 -15.96 0.27 14.58
N LEU A 116 -15.72 -0.60 13.60
CA LEU A 116 -14.43 -0.75 12.96
C LEU A 116 -14.07 0.51 12.17
N GLY A 117 -14.99 1.05 11.37
CA GLY A 117 -14.79 2.31 10.63
C GLY A 117 -14.51 3.50 11.56
N ASP A 118 -15.22 3.60 12.69
CA ASP A 118 -14.95 4.62 13.71
C ASP A 118 -13.55 4.47 14.32
N SER A 119 -13.10 3.23 14.55
CA SER A 119 -11.76 2.94 15.07
C SER A 119 -10.68 3.37 14.07
N GLU A 120 -10.83 3.00 12.80
CA GLU A 120 -9.89 3.37 11.73
C GLU A 120 -9.79 4.89 11.56
N ARG A 121 -10.89 5.63 11.69
CA ARG A 121 -10.88 7.10 11.59
C ARG A 121 -10.25 7.80 12.78
N ARG A 122 -10.37 7.23 13.98
CA ARG A 122 -9.87 7.84 15.21
C ARG A 122 -8.36 7.99 15.20
N ASP A 123 -7.68 6.96 14.70
CA ASP A 123 -6.23 6.86 14.66
C ASP A 123 -5.70 7.06 13.23
N ALA A 124 -6.43 7.80 12.39
CA ALA A 124 -6.09 7.98 10.99
C ALA A 124 -4.91 8.94 10.79
N PRO A 125 -3.98 8.65 9.86
CA PRO A 125 -2.94 9.59 9.45
C PRO A 125 -3.53 10.90 8.89
N SER A 126 -2.84 12.02 9.10
CA SER A 126 -3.20 13.35 8.60
C SER A 126 -3.49 13.38 7.09
N ALA A 127 -2.70 12.63 6.32
CA ALA A 127 -2.88 12.46 4.88
C ALA A 127 -4.31 12.06 4.48
N CYS A 128 -4.99 11.25 5.30
CA CYS A 128 -6.35 10.78 5.02
C CYS A 128 -7.32 11.96 4.79
N GLN A 129 -7.14 13.06 5.51
CA GLN A 129 -8.01 14.24 5.41
C GLN A 129 -7.91 14.92 4.04
N TRP A 130 -6.71 15.00 3.46
CA TRP A 130 -6.54 15.57 2.13
C TRP A 130 -7.17 14.67 1.06
N HIS A 131 -6.88 13.37 1.12
CA HIS A 131 -7.30 12.42 0.08
C HIS A 131 -8.75 11.95 0.23
N ARG A 132 -9.38 12.18 1.38
CA ARG A 132 -10.69 11.62 1.78
C ARG A 132 -10.71 10.09 1.72
N CYS A 133 -9.57 9.48 1.99
CA CYS A 133 -9.37 8.02 2.02
C CYS A 133 -8.90 7.64 3.42
N TRP A 134 -9.70 6.89 4.16
CA TRP A 134 -9.57 6.70 5.59
C TRP A 134 -9.11 5.29 5.95
N PHE A 135 -8.13 5.23 6.84
CA PHE A 135 -7.60 4.01 7.49
C PHE A 135 -6.83 4.43 8.75
N GLY A 136 -6.75 3.54 9.74
CA GLY A 136 -6.02 3.76 10.98
C GLY A 136 -4.55 3.36 10.88
N THR A 137 -3.74 3.81 11.83
CA THR A 137 -2.31 3.45 11.95
C THR A 137 -2.08 1.93 12.00
N GLY A 138 -3.06 1.14 12.43
CA GLY A 138 -3.03 -0.33 12.35
C GLY A 138 -2.79 -0.87 10.94
N PHE A 139 -3.06 -0.09 9.89
CA PHE A 139 -2.69 -0.47 8.51
C PHE A 139 -1.16 -0.56 8.31
N PHE A 140 -0.40 0.23 9.07
CA PHE A 140 1.07 0.22 9.06
C PHE A 140 1.67 -0.80 10.02
N GLU A 141 0.86 -1.45 10.86
CA GLU A 141 1.32 -2.54 11.70
C GLU A 141 1.70 -3.73 10.83
N VAL A 142 2.96 -3.74 10.41
CA VAL A 142 3.60 -4.90 9.82
C VAL A 142 3.85 -5.87 10.97
N LEU A 143 3.16 -7.00 10.98
CA LEU A 143 3.41 -8.09 11.94
C LEU A 143 4.93 -8.36 12.02
N GLY A 144 5.55 -7.96 13.14
CA GLY A 144 6.98 -8.12 13.40
C GLY A 144 7.84 -6.84 13.46
N VAL A 145 7.29 -5.65 13.18
CA VAL A 145 8.00 -4.37 13.36
C VAL A 145 7.27 -3.54 14.41
N HIS A 146 7.85 -3.44 15.62
CA HIS A 146 7.38 -2.49 16.62
C HIS A 146 7.99 -1.13 16.28
N VAL A 147 7.16 -0.14 15.95
CA VAL A 147 7.60 1.26 15.92
C VAL A 147 7.65 1.72 17.37
N GLY A 148 8.87 1.87 17.89
CA GLY A 148 9.16 2.34 19.24
C GLY A 148 9.13 3.86 19.36
#